data_AF-A0A1X2GWQ5-F1
#
_entry.id   AF-A0A1X2GWQ5-F1
#
_cell.length_a   1.000
_cell.length_b   1.000
_cell.length_c   1.000
_cell.angle_alpha   90.00
_cell.angle_beta   90.00
_cell.angle_gamma   90.00
#
_symmetry.space_group_name_H-M   'P 1'
#
loop_
_entity.id
_entity.type
_entity.pdbx_description
1 polymer ?
#
loop_
_entity_poly.entity_id
_entity_poly.type
_entity_poly.pdbx_seq_one_letter_code
_entity_poly.pdbx_strand_id
1 'polypeptide(L)'
;MLSSSSYYNPVESMFTGSTSQTTSRYDSSLGLLTKKFITLFQSGHFGDLDLNTAAAQLNVQKRRIYDITNVLEGICLIEKNAKNHVRWIGGHPDLKRPLSPASPSPKIHAADRRQLQQRLKTLRQQNQALERKQDHFNKANQQSRQFYSEALHHHDCHLTMTDLDRYQRRVPGSPFLLIQAPSGSNLSRKETYATHRYSPYSCSTASQAKRKYLLQAPRDAHQT
;
A
#
# COMPACT_ATOMS: atom_id res chain seq x y z
N MET A 1 92.28 4.85 6.88
CA MET A 1 92.63 3.51 6.37
C MET A 1 91.95 2.46 7.23
N LEU A 2 91.45 1.43 6.58
CA LEU A 2 90.62 0.34 7.09
C LEU A 2 91.26 -0.45 8.24
N SER A 3 90.47 -0.90 9.23
CA SER A 3 90.16 -2.33 9.43
C SER A 3 89.60 -2.62 10.85
N SER A 4 88.41 -3.21 10.87
CA SER A 4 87.90 -4.33 11.70
C SER A 4 88.52 -4.63 13.08
N SER A 5 87.70 -4.82 14.13
CA SER A 5 86.97 -6.07 14.42
C SER A 5 86.31 -6.06 15.82
N SER A 6 85.09 -6.59 15.87
CA SER A 6 84.31 -7.24 16.95
C SER A 6 84.74 -7.12 18.42
N TYR A 7 83.81 -6.69 19.29
CA TYR A 7 83.58 -7.33 20.59
C TYR A 7 82.09 -7.24 20.98
N TYR A 8 81.53 -8.41 21.31
CA TYR A 8 80.21 -8.64 21.88
C TYR A 8 80.06 -7.93 23.24
N ASN A 9 78.87 -7.41 23.57
CA ASN A 9 78.29 -7.61 24.90
C ASN A 9 76.75 -7.47 24.94
N PRO A 10 76.05 -8.28 25.75
CA PRO A 10 74.62 -8.54 25.69
C PRO A 10 73.83 -7.75 26.75
N VAL A 11 72.55 -7.48 26.52
CA VAL A 11 71.51 -7.32 27.57
C VAL A 11 70.10 -7.52 26.97
N GLU A 12 69.60 -8.73 27.20
CA GLU A 12 68.28 -9.11 27.71
C GLU A 12 67.09 -8.11 27.69
N SER A 13 65.92 -8.66 27.30
CA SER A 13 64.55 -8.28 27.71
C SER A 13 63.94 -7.02 27.05
N MET A 14 62.84 -7.06 26.28
CA MET A 14 61.61 -7.84 26.44
C MET A 14 61.00 -8.19 25.07
N PHE A 15 60.76 -9.48 24.87
CA PHE A 15 59.88 -9.97 23.82
C PHE A 15 58.44 -9.86 24.34
N THR A 16 57.75 -8.75 24.05
CA THR A 16 56.28 -8.73 24.15
C THR A 16 55.73 -9.40 22.90
N GLY A 17 55.64 -10.72 22.96
CA GLY A 17 54.90 -11.51 21.99
C GLY A 17 53.40 -11.31 22.12
N SER A 18 52.75 -11.32 20.95
CA SER A 18 51.32 -11.55 20.70
C SER A 18 50.36 -10.41 21.10
N THR A 19 49.44 -9.94 20.27
CA THR A 19 48.75 -10.59 19.16
C THR A 19 48.56 -9.61 17.99
N SER A 20 49.33 -9.76 16.93
CA SER A 20 48.86 -9.37 15.59
C SER A 20 47.69 -10.31 15.30
N GLN A 21 46.46 -9.90 15.60
CA GLN A 21 45.29 -10.54 15.03
C GLN A 21 45.41 -10.37 13.53
N THR A 22 45.99 -11.37 12.87
CA THR A 22 45.91 -11.55 11.43
C THR A 22 44.42 -11.76 11.18
N THR A 23 43.69 -10.68 10.90
CA THR A 23 42.34 -10.79 10.37
C THR A 23 42.47 -11.68 9.14
N SER A 24 41.91 -12.88 9.25
CA SER A 24 42.16 -13.92 8.29
C SER A 24 41.68 -13.39 6.94
N ARG A 25 42.42 -13.62 5.87
CA ARG A 25 42.00 -13.27 4.50
C ARG A 25 40.57 -13.77 4.20
N TYR A 26 40.13 -14.80 4.93
CA TYR A 26 38.77 -15.33 4.88
C TYR A 26 37.69 -14.36 5.38
N ASP A 27 37.98 -13.52 6.38
CA ASP A 27 37.01 -12.64 7.05
C ASP A 27 36.51 -11.50 6.14
N SER A 28 37.28 -11.19 5.09
CA SER A 28 36.92 -10.22 4.04
C SER A 28 36.67 -10.89 2.67
N SER A 29 36.61 -12.22 2.63
CA SER A 29 36.42 -12.96 1.38
C SER A 29 35.05 -12.67 0.77
N LEU A 30 35.00 -12.60 -0.57
CA LEU A 30 33.76 -12.40 -1.29
C LEU A 30 32.72 -13.48 -0.95
N GLY A 31 33.16 -14.74 -0.78
CA GLY A 31 32.27 -15.84 -0.40
C GLY A 31 31.59 -15.64 0.96
N LEU A 32 32.32 -15.16 1.97
CA LEU A 32 31.72 -14.85 3.28
C LEU A 32 30.75 -13.66 3.18
N LEU A 33 31.13 -12.61 2.44
CA LEU A 33 30.28 -11.45 2.23
C LEU A 33 28.99 -11.83 1.48
N THR A 34 29.07 -12.67 0.45
CA THR A 34 27.91 -13.18 -0.29
C THR A 34 26.97 -13.97 0.62
N LYS A 35 27.48 -14.83 1.50
CA LYS A 35 26.65 -15.57 2.48
C LYS A 35 25.88 -14.63 3.40
N LYS A 36 26.57 -13.63 3.96
CA LYS A 36 25.94 -12.62 4.82
C LYS A 36 24.92 -11.79 4.02
N PHE A 37 25.25 -11.38 2.79
CA PHE A 37 24.36 -10.65 1.89
C PHE A 37 23.07 -11.43 1.56
N ILE A 38 23.17 -12.75 1.32
CA ILE A 38 21.99 -13.61 1.12
C ILE A 38 21.14 -13.69 2.40
N THR A 39 21.76 -13.71 3.57
CA THR A 39 21.02 -13.70 4.85
C THR A 39 20.19 -12.43 5.01
N LEU A 40 20.68 -11.29 4.50
CA LEU A 40 19.93 -10.02 4.48
C LEU A 40 18.69 -10.07 3.57
N PHE A 41 18.75 -10.82 2.47
CA PHE A 41 17.55 -11.05 1.64
C PHE A 41 16.51 -11.92 2.34
N GLN A 42 16.95 -12.91 3.13
CA GLN A 42 16.06 -13.81 3.87
C GLN A 42 15.34 -13.10 5.03
N SER A 43 15.97 -12.10 5.64
CA SER A 43 15.34 -11.26 6.67
C SER A 43 14.52 -10.11 6.08
N GLY A 44 14.70 -9.78 4.80
CA GLY A 44 14.00 -8.71 4.10
C GLY A 44 12.55 -9.06 3.76
N HIS A 45 11.69 -8.04 3.75
CA HIS A 45 10.30 -8.18 3.33
C HIS A 45 10.21 -8.26 1.79
N PHE A 46 9.54 -9.29 1.27
CA PHE A 46 9.26 -9.46 -0.17
C PHE A 46 10.48 -9.57 -1.11
N GLY A 47 11.66 -9.92 -0.57
CA GLY A 47 12.84 -10.20 -1.39
C GLY A 47 13.46 -8.97 -2.06
N ASP A 48 13.19 -7.76 -1.58
CA ASP A 48 13.85 -6.51 -2.01
C ASP A 48 14.93 -6.10 -0.99
N LEU A 49 16.05 -5.56 -1.47
CA LEU A 49 17.19 -5.22 -0.64
C LEU A 49 17.84 -3.89 -1.08
N ASP A 50 17.94 -2.96 -0.14
CA ASP A 50 18.65 -1.68 -0.31
C ASP A 50 20.17 -1.90 -0.18
N LEU A 51 20.88 -1.59 -1.26
CA LEU A 51 22.33 -1.72 -1.37
C LEU A 51 23.10 -0.81 -0.41
N ASN A 52 22.56 0.36 -0.03
CA ASN A 52 23.21 1.25 0.95
C ASN A 52 23.16 0.64 2.35
N THR A 53 21.97 0.16 2.73
CA THR A 53 21.76 -0.51 4.02
C THR A 53 22.59 -1.77 4.13
N ALA A 54 22.65 -2.57 3.07
CA ALA A 54 23.50 -3.78 3.04
C ALA A 54 24.99 -3.46 3.15
N ALA A 55 25.47 -2.38 2.52
CA ALA A 55 26.86 -1.94 2.67
C ALA A 55 27.19 -1.59 4.12
N ALA A 56 26.29 -0.88 4.81
CA ALA A 56 26.45 -0.53 6.21
C ALA A 56 26.43 -1.76 7.13
N GLN A 57 25.48 -2.69 6.93
CA GLN A 57 25.34 -3.89 7.76
C GLN A 57 26.50 -4.88 7.58
N LEU A 58 27.03 -5.00 6.35
CA LEU A 58 28.20 -5.83 6.08
C LEU A 58 29.52 -5.14 6.43
N ASN A 59 29.48 -3.85 6.80
CA ASN A 59 30.64 -3.00 7.04
C ASN A 59 31.66 -3.05 5.89
N VAL A 60 31.17 -2.89 4.66
CA VAL A 60 32.00 -2.92 3.44
C VAL A 60 31.80 -1.70 2.57
N GLN A 61 32.80 -1.40 1.74
CA GLN A 61 32.71 -0.37 0.73
C GLN A 61 31.73 -0.75 -0.39
N LYS A 62 31.06 0.23 -1.00
CA LYS A 62 30.09 0.01 -2.11
C LYS A 62 30.66 -0.84 -3.25
N ARG A 63 31.97 -0.80 -3.48
CA ARG A 63 32.62 -1.62 -4.51
C ARG A 63 32.41 -3.12 -4.30
N ARG A 64 32.43 -3.59 -3.04
CA ARG A 64 32.23 -5.00 -2.70
C ARG A 64 30.79 -5.44 -2.91
N ILE A 65 29.83 -4.53 -2.73
CA ILE A 65 28.43 -4.80 -3.06
C ILE A 65 28.28 -5.08 -4.56
N TYR A 66 28.96 -4.31 -5.43
CA TYR A 66 28.94 -4.57 -6.87
C TYR A 66 29.60 -5.90 -7.26
N ASP A 67 30.65 -6.32 -6.55
CA ASP A 67 31.24 -7.65 -6.78
C ASP A 67 30.21 -8.76 -6.53
N ILE A 68 29.41 -8.63 -5.46
CA ILE A 68 28.35 -9.60 -5.13
C ILE A 68 27.20 -9.51 -6.13
N THR A 69 26.70 -8.31 -6.43
CA THR A 69 25.55 -8.15 -7.32
C THR A 69 25.87 -8.56 -8.74
N ASN A 70 27.07 -8.26 -9.27
CA ASN A 70 27.45 -8.66 -10.64
C ASN A 70 27.50 -10.19 -10.79
N VAL A 71 27.99 -10.89 -9.76
CA VAL A 71 28.00 -12.37 -9.78
C VAL A 71 26.57 -12.89 -9.72
N LEU A 72 25.76 -12.42 -8.77
CA LEU A 72 24.38 -12.89 -8.58
C LEU A 72 23.46 -12.53 -9.76
N GLU A 73 23.65 -11.38 -10.40
CA GLU A 73 22.97 -10.95 -11.63
C GLU A 73 23.44 -11.79 -12.83
N GLY A 74 24.75 -12.05 -12.94
CA GLY A 74 25.32 -12.88 -13.99
C GLY A 74 24.83 -14.33 -13.97
N ILE A 75 24.46 -14.85 -12.79
CA ILE A 75 23.77 -16.14 -12.62
C ILE A 75 22.24 -16.02 -12.48
N CYS A 76 21.69 -14.83 -12.74
CA CYS A 76 20.26 -14.55 -12.77
C CYS A 76 19.50 -14.93 -11.47
N LEU A 77 20.12 -14.72 -10.31
CA LEU A 77 19.47 -14.90 -9.00
C LEU A 77 18.89 -13.61 -8.45
N ILE A 78 19.33 -12.45 -8.96
CA ILE A 78 18.79 -11.13 -8.60
C ILE A 78 18.59 -10.26 -9.84
N GLU A 79 17.68 -9.30 -9.76
CA GLU A 79 17.47 -8.25 -10.76
C GLU A 79 17.57 -6.85 -10.12
N LYS A 80 17.84 -5.85 -10.97
CA LYS A 80 17.76 -4.44 -10.57
C LYS A 80 16.30 -4.00 -10.49
N ASN A 81 15.84 -3.64 -9.30
CA ASN A 81 14.47 -3.18 -9.07
C ASN A 81 14.37 -1.64 -9.19
N ALA A 82 15.25 -0.91 -8.47
CA ALA A 82 15.32 0.55 -8.53
C ALA A 82 16.77 1.03 -8.28
N LYS A 83 16.99 2.35 -8.30
CA LYS A 83 18.32 2.89 -7.93
C LYS A 83 18.63 2.48 -6.49
N ASN A 84 19.79 1.87 -6.30
CA ASN A 84 20.24 1.30 -5.02
C ASN A 84 19.38 0.13 -4.48
N HIS A 85 18.50 -0.48 -5.28
CA HIS A 85 17.66 -1.61 -4.83
C HIS A 85 17.75 -2.79 -5.79
N VAL A 86 17.84 -3.99 -5.22
CA VAL A 86 17.89 -5.26 -5.95
C VAL A 86 16.84 -6.22 -5.40
N ARG A 87 16.22 -7.00 -6.28
CA ARG A 87 15.21 -8.00 -5.93
C ARG A 87 15.73 -9.40 -6.18
N TRP A 88 15.43 -10.33 -5.27
CA TRP A 88 15.67 -11.75 -5.43
C TRP A 88 14.69 -12.39 -6.43
N ILE A 89 15.22 -13.05 -7.46
CA ILE A 89 14.46 -13.77 -8.49
C ILE A 89 14.82 -15.26 -8.56
N GLY A 90 15.85 -15.68 -7.80
CA GLY A 90 16.34 -17.06 -7.71
C GLY A 90 15.29 -18.00 -7.13
N GLY A 91 14.58 -18.72 -8.00
CA GLY A 91 13.45 -19.59 -7.63
C GLY A 91 12.29 -19.51 -8.61
N HIS A 92 12.31 -18.54 -9.55
CA HIS A 92 11.34 -18.48 -10.63
C HIS A 92 11.89 -19.22 -11.88
N PRO A 93 11.26 -20.32 -12.34
CA PRO A 93 11.73 -21.06 -13.51
C PRO A 93 11.57 -20.32 -14.86
N ASP A 94 11.04 -19.10 -14.89
CA ASP A 94 10.80 -18.36 -16.15
C ASP A 94 11.94 -17.43 -16.62
N LEU A 95 13.13 -17.48 -16.03
CA LEU A 95 14.28 -16.81 -16.65
C LEU A 95 14.85 -17.67 -17.78
N LYS A 96 14.22 -17.48 -18.94
CA LYS A 96 14.61 -17.97 -20.26
C LYS A 96 16.12 -17.83 -20.49
N ARG A 97 16.82 -18.97 -20.59
CA ARG A 97 17.95 -19.11 -21.51
C ARG A 97 17.62 -20.25 -22.49
N PRO A 98 17.68 -20.05 -23.81
CA PRO A 98 17.64 -21.14 -24.77
C PRO A 98 19.05 -21.74 -24.85
N LEU A 99 19.36 -22.69 -23.98
CA LEU A 99 20.48 -23.61 -24.21
C LEU A 99 20.01 -25.04 -23.89
N SER A 100 19.90 -25.81 -24.97
CA SER A 100 19.80 -27.27 -25.12
C SER A 100 18.60 -28.05 -24.54
N PRO A 101 18.01 -28.99 -25.32
CA PRO A 101 16.83 -29.74 -24.94
C PRO A 101 17.22 -31.13 -24.41
N ALA A 102 17.44 -31.28 -23.10
CA ALA A 102 17.41 -32.60 -22.45
C ALA A 102 17.58 -32.47 -20.92
N SER A 103 16.50 -32.21 -20.19
CA SER A 103 16.41 -32.60 -18.78
C SER A 103 14.93 -32.81 -18.39
N PRO A 104 14.56 -33.98 -17.83
CA PRO A 104 13.19 -34.25 -17.45
C PRO A 104 12.84 -33.43 -16.20
N SER A 105 11.90 -32.50 -16.34
CA SER A 105 11.39 -31.66 -15.26
C SER A 105 10.68 -32.52 -14.20
N PRO A 106 10.82 -32.22 -12.89
CA PRO A 106 10.23 -33.03 -11.82
C PRO A 106 8.70 -32.87 -11.81
N LYS A 107 7.98 -33.99 -11.77
CA LYS A 107 6.51 -34.12 -11.89
C LYS A 107 5.71 -33.47 -10.73
N ILE A 108 6.38 -32.88 -9.74
CA ILE A 108 5.76 -32.36 -8.50
C ILE A 108 5.02 -31.04 -8.76
N HIS A 109 5.44 -30.20 -9.71
CA HIS A 109 4.79 -28.89 -9.98
C HIS A 109 3.58 -28.95 -10.93
N ALA A 110 3.25 -30.12 -11.50
CA ALA A 110 2.14 -30.24 -12.44
C ALA A 110 0.76 -30.20 -11.75
N ALA A 111 0.67 -30.65 -10.50
CA ALA A 111 -0.55 -30.56 -9.70
C ALA A 111 -0.83 -29.10 -9.30
N ASP A 112 0.17 -28.42 -8.73
CA ASP A 112 0.06 -27.01 -8.33
C ASP A 112 -0.24 -26.09 -9.52
N ARG A 113 0.42 -26.32 -10.67
CA ARG A 113 0.15 -25.55 -11.88
C ARG A 113 -1.28 -25.75 -12.38
N ARG A 114 -1.82 -26.97 -12.31
CA ARG A 114 -3.23 -27.25 -12.66
C ARG A 114 -4.20 -26.58 -11.69
N GLN A 115 -3.92 -26.64 -10.39
CA GLN A 115 -4.75 -25.99 -9.37
C GLN A 115 -4.78 -24.46 -9.54
N LEU A 116 -3.63 -23.84 -9.79
CA LEU A 116 -3.54 -22.40 -10.06
C LEU A 116 -4.25 -22.01 -11.35
N GLN A 117 -4.09 -22.80 -12.43
CA GLN A 117 -4.83 -22.59 -13.68
C GLN A 117 -6.35 -22.69 -13.47
N GLN A 118 -6.81 -23.64 -12.66
CA GLN A 118 -8.22 -23.79 -12.33
C GLN A 118 -8.72 -22.60 -11.50
N ARG A 119 -7.94 -22.16 -10.50
CA ARG A 119 -8.28 -20.98 -9.70
C ARG A 119 -8.37 -19.71 -10.54
N LEU A 120 -7.44 -19.52 -11.48
CA LEU A 120 -7.45 -18.40 -12.41
C LEU A 120 -8.72 -18.41 -13.28
N LYS A 121 -9.11 -19.59 -13.78
CA LYS A 121 -10.36 -19.75 -14.56
C LYS A 121 -11.58 -19.36 -13.72
N THR A 122 -11.67 -19.84 -12.48
CA THR A 122 -12.76 -19.49 -11.56
C THR A 122 -12.81 -18.00 -11.28
N LEU A 123 -11.67 -17.37 -10.97
CA LEU A 123 -11.61 -15.94 -10.68
C LEU A 123 -12.03 -15.10 -11.89
N ARG A 124 -11.62 -15.49 -13.12
CA ARG A 124 -12.08 -14.82 -14.35
C ARG A 124 -13.59 -14.90 -14.51
N GLN A 125 -14.19 -16.06 -14.27
CA GLN A 125 -15.65 -16.23 -14.34
C GLN A 125 -16.37 -15.38 -13.29
N GLN A 126 -15.84 -15.29 -12.08
CA GLN A 126 -16.39 -14.45 -11.02
C GLN A 126 -16.31 -12.96 -11.37
N ASN A 127 -15.17 -12.49 -11.88
CA ASN A 127 -15.03 -11.10 -12.32
C ASN A 127 -16.00 -10.76 -13.44
N GLN A 128 -16.15 -11.62 -14.45
CA GLN A 128 -17.14 -11.44 -15.51
C GLN A 128 -18.60 -11.45 -14.98
N ALA A 129 -18.88 -12.17 -13.90
CA ALA A 129 -20.20 -12.14 -13.26
C ALA A 129 -20.42 -10.84 -12.48
N LEU A 130 -19.39 -10.31 -11.82
CA LEU A 130 -19.44 -9.03 -11.12
C LEU A 130 -19.60 -7.86 -12.09
N GLU A 131 -18.87 -7.86 -13.21
CA GLU A 131 -19.02 -6.88 -14.29
C GLU A 131 -20.46 -6.85 -14.80
N ARG A 132 -21.06 -8.01 -15.09
CA ARG A 132 -22.48 -8.09 -15.49
C ARG A 132 -23.44 -7.53 -14.45
N LYS A 133 -23.19 -7.77 -13.15
CA LYS A 133 -24.01 -7.20 -12.07
C LYS A 133 -23.84 -5.67 -11.99
N GLN A 134 -22.62 -5.17 -12.16
CA GLN A 134 -22.34 -3.74 -12.18
C GLN A 134 -23.06 -3.07 -13.34
N ASP A 135 -23.02 -3.65 -14.54
CA ASP A 135 -23.71 -3.14 -15.72
C ASP A 135 -25.23 -3.13 -15.52
N HIS A 136 -25.78 -4.21 -14.94
CA HIS A 136 -27.19 -4.27 -14.61
C HIS A 136 -27.59 -3.18 -13.61
N PHE A 137 -26.82 -3.01 -12.53
CA PHE A 137 -27.06 -1.97 -11.54
C PHE A 137 -26.96 -0.56 -12.15
N ASN A 138 -25.94 -0.32 -12.98
CA ASN A 138 -25.76 0.96 -13.65
C ASN A 138 -26.94 1.26 -14.58
N LYS A 139 -27.44 0.27 -15.32
CA LYS A 139 -28.61 0.41 -16.19
C LYS A 139 -29.88 0.71 -15.38
N ALA A 140 -30.12 -0.02 -14.30
CA ALA A 140 -31.26 0.23 -13.43
C ALA A 140 -31.19 1.63 -12.81
N ASN A 141 -30.01 2.06 -12.37
CA ASN A 141 -29.81 3.39 -11.81
C ASN A 141 -29.98 4.50 -12.88
N GLN A 142 -29.54 4.24 -14.11
CA GLN A 142 -29.78 5.15 -15.24
C GLN A 142 -31.28 5.27 -15.55
N GLN A 143 -32.02 4.16 -15.56
CA GLN A 143 -33.47 4.17 -15.73
C GLN A 143 -34.16 4.98 -14.64
N SER A 144 -33.79 4.78 -13.37
CA SER A 144 -34.30 5.59 -12.26
C SER A 144 -34.03 7.08 -12.49
N ARG A 145 -32.79 7.45 -12.85
CA ARG A 145 -32.44 8.85 -13.15
C ARG A 145 -33.26 9.44 -14.29
N GLN A 146 -33.51 8.67 -15.34
CA GLN A 146 -34.35 9.10 -16.46
C GLN A 146 -35.79 9.35 -15.98
N PHE A 147 -36.38 8.41 -15.23
CA PHE A 147 -37.71 8.57 -14.65
C PHE A 147 -37.80 9.80 -13.75
N TYR A 148 -36.82 10.03 -12.86
CA TYR A 148 -36.79 11.22 -12.02
C TYR A 148 -36.67 12.51 -12.83
N SER A 149 -35.83 12.54 -13.86
CA SER A 149 -35.70 13.72 -14.73
C SER A 149 -37.01 14.06 -15.43
N GLU A 150 -37.73 13.04 -15.91
CA GLU A 150 -39.03 13.20 -16.56
C GLU A 150 -40.10 13.66 -15.57
N ALA A 151 -40.17 13.04 -14.39
CA ALA A 151 -41.12 13.41 -13.34
C ALA A 151 -40.89 14.82 -12.78
N LEU A 152 -39.63 15.26 -12.64
CA LEU A 152 -39.28 16.61 -12.20
C LEU A 152 -39.62 17.70 -13.23
N HIS A 153 -39.81 17.34 -14.50
CA HIS A 153 -40.32 18.25 -15.53
C HIS A 153 -41.85 18.34 -15.55
N HIS A 154 -42.54 17.42 -14.87
CA HIS A 154 -43.98 17.50 -14.66
C HIS A 154 -44.33 18.47 -13.52
N HIS A 155 -45.32 19.32 -13.76
CA HIS A 155 -45.77 20.36 -12.82
C HIS A 155 -46.41 19.82 -11.53
N ASP A 156 -46.70 18.51 -11.48
CA ASP A 156 -47.41 17.84 -10.40
C ASP A 156 -46.49 17.13 -9.39
N CYS A 157 -45.17 17.22 -9.55
CA CYS A 157 -44.20 16.62 -8.62
C CYS A 157 -43.99 17.51 -7.38
N HIS A 158 -45.00 17.62 -6.52
CA HIS A 158 -44.95 18.37 -5.28
C HIS A 158 -45.55 17.60 -4.10
N LEU A 159 -45.16 17.96 -2.88
CA LEU A 159 -45.81 17.51 -1.66
C LEU A 159 -46.87 18.53 -1.24
N THR A 160 -48.01 18.05 -0.77
CA THR A 160 -49.08 18.92 -0.27
C THR A 160 -48.97 19.12 1.24
N MET A 161 -49.65 20.14 1.77
CA MET A 161 -49.71 20.34 3.23
C MET A 161 -50.34 19.15 3.94
N THR A 162 -51.33 18.50 3.30
CA THR A 162 -51.97 17.27 3.80
C THR A 162 -50.98 16.12 4.00
N ASP A 163 -49.97 16.01 3.13
CA ASP A 163 -48.92 14.99 3.25
C ASP A 163 -48.00 15.27 4.44
N LEU A 164 -47.69 16.55 4.67
CA LEU A 164 -46.89 17.00 5.82
C LEU A 164 -47.66 16.79 7.14
N ASP A 165 -48.96 17.11 7.17
CA ASP A 165 -49.82 16.88 8.34
C ASP A 165 -49.95 15.39 8.67
N ARG A 166 -49.99 14.53 7.64
CA ARG A 166 -49.97 13.07 7.81
C ARG A 166 -48.66 12.61 8.46
N TYR A 167 -47.53 13.17 8.02
CA TYR A 167 -46.22 12.88 8.62
C TYR A 167 -46.15 13.36 10.08
N GLN A 168 -46.59 14.59 10.36
CA GLN A 168 -46.55 15.17 11.70
C GLN A 168 -47.43 14.42 12.70
N ARG A 169 -48.58 13.89 12.29
CA ARG A 169 -49.40 13.01 13.14
C ARG A 169 -48.70 11.71 13.52
N ARG A 170 -47.81 11.21 12.68
CA ARG A 170 -47.03 9.98 12.93
C ARG A 170 -45.81 10.24 13.82
N VAL A 171 -45.32 11.48 13.87
CA VAL A 171 -44.20 11.92 14.71
C VAL A 171 -44.59 13.21 15.46
N PRO A 172 -45.50 13.13 16.45
CA PRO A 172 -45.98 14.31 17.15
C PRO A 172 -44.87 15.00 17.95
N GLY A 173 -44.90 16.34 17.99
CA GLY A 173 -43.99 17.16 18.80
C GLY A 173 -42.57 17.35 18.23
N SER A 174 -42.24 16.77 17.08
CA SER A 174 -40.95 17.00 16.42
C SER A 174 -41.07 18.08 15.33
N PRO A 175 -40.36 19.21 15.44
CA PRO A 175 -40.31 20.18 14.34
C PRO A 175 -39.58 19.54 13.15
N PHE A 176 -40.10 19.73 11.94
CA PHE A 176 -39.44 19.30 10.72
C PHE A 176 -38.98 20.52 9.91
N LEU A 177 -37.94 20.31 9.09
CA LEU A 177 -37.41 21.33 8.19
C LEU A 177 -37.39 20.77 6.76
N LEU A 178 -38.04 21.47 5.84
CA LEU A 178 -37.96 21.17 4.42
C LEU A 178 -36.73 21.87 3.83
N ILE A 179 -35.79 21.08 3.30
CA ILE A 179 -34.57 21.58 2.68
C ILE A 179 -34.62 21.25 1.19
N GLN A 180 -34.76 22.28 0.36
CA GLN A 180 -34.56 22.18 -1.07
C GLN A 180 -33.17 22.74 -1.41
N ALA A 181 -32.27 21.87 -1.86
CA ALA A 181 -30.89 22.24 -2.19
C ALA A 181 -30.43 21.54 -3.48
N PRO A 182 -29.57 22.16 -4.30
CA PRO A 182 -29.05 21.53 -5.51
C PRO A 182 -28.25 20.24 -5.25
N SER A 183 -28.21 19.34 -6.23
CA SER A 183 -27.37 18.15 -6.22
C SER A 183 -25.90 18.51 -5.96
N GLY A 184 -25.26 17.77 -5.05
CA GLY A 184 -23.88 18.04 -4.62
C GLY A 184 -23.75 19.06 -3.47
N SER A 185 -24.86 19.58 -2.94
CA SER A 185 -24.84 20.40 -1.72
C SER A 185 -24.31 19.60 -0.54
N ASN A 186 -23.37 20.18 0.20
CA ASN A 186 -22.86 19.56 1.41
C ASN A 186 -23.77 19.95 2.60
N LEU A 187 -24.41 18.94 3.19
CA LEU A 187 -25.12 19.06 4.46
C LEU A 187 -24.22 18.50 5.56
N SER A 188 -23.58 19.39 6.31
CA SER A 188 -22.73 19.01 7.43
C SER A 188 -23.36 19.45 8.75
N ARG A 189 -23.35 18.53 9.72
CA ARG A 189 -23.67 18.83 11.12
C ARG A 189 -22.36 19.14 11.83
N LYS A 190 -22.25 20.35 12.38
CA LYS A 190 -21.13 20.66 13.29
C LYS A 190 -21.52 20.19 14.68
N GLU A 191 -20.80 19.21 15.22
CA GLU A 191 -20.90 18.85 16.62
C GLU A 191 -20.12 19.87 17.44
N THR A 192 -20.85 20.70 18.17
CA THR A 192 -20.29 21.64 19.15
C THR A 192 -20.27 20.94 20.50
N TYR A 193 -19.12 20.37 20.89
CA TYR A 193 -18.88 19.91 22.25
C TYR A 193 -18.74 21.11 23.18
N ALA A 194 -19.85 21.78 23.49
CA ALA A 194 -19.90 22.75 24.57
C ALA A 194 -20.10 21.99 25.87
N THR A 195 -19.01 21.83 26.63
CA THR A 195 -19.10 21.61 28.06
C THR A 195 -19.83 22.83 28.66
N HIS A 196 -20.92 22.58 29.38
CA HIS A 196 -21.87 23.54 29.98
C HIS A 196 -23.14 23.88 29.17
N ARG A 197 -24.17 23.08 29.48
CA ARG A 197 -25.64 23.32 29.48
C ARG A 197 -26.38 23.82 28.23
N TYR A 198 -25.74 24.25 27.15
CA TYR A 198 -26.43 24.44 25.87
C TYR A 198 -25.45 24.16 24.73
N SER A 199 -25.66 23.06 23.99
CA SER A 199 -24.96 22.80 22.73
C SER A 199 -25.86 23.26 21.58
N PRO A 200 -25.58 24.41 20.94
CA PRO A 200 -26.32 24.81 19.75
C PRO A 200 -25.89 23.94 18.57
N TYR A 201 -26.76 23.02 18.15
CA TYR A 201 -26.61 22.34 16.87
C TYR A 201 -26.72 23.38 15.76
N SER A 202 -25.64 23.60 15.01
CA SER A 202 -25.67 24.43 13.81
C SER A 202 -25.61 23.55 12.56
N CYS A 203 -26.57 23.73 11.67
CA CYS A 203 -26.59 23.11 10.36
C CYS A 203 -26.14 24.15 9.34
N SER A 204 -25.05 23.87 8.63
CA SER A 204 -24.52 24.76 7.60
C SER A 204 -24.71 24.12 6.24
N THR A 205 -25.39 24.82 5.33
CA THR A 205 -25.49 24.45 3.93
C THR A 205 -24.47 25.25 3.12
N ALA A 206 -23.54 24.58 2.45
CA ALA A 206 -22.64 25.22 1.49
C ALA A 206 -23.05 24.79 0.07
N SER A 207 -23.45 25.76 -0.75
CA SER A 207 -23.77 25.55 -2.18
C SER A 207 -23.08 26.63 -3.00
N GLN A 208 -22.42 26.23 -4.10
CA GLN A 208 -21.83 27.16 -5.08
C GLN A 208 -22.87 27.71 -6.08
N ALA A 209 -24.13 27.29 -6.02
CA ALA A 209 -25.19 27.75 -6.92
C ALA A 209 -26.52 28.06 -6.19
N LYS A 210 -27.04 29.27 -6.49
CA LYS A 210 -28.37 29.92 -6.27
C LYS A 210 -29.27 29.57 -5.07
N ARG A 211 -29.84 30.66 -4.51
CA ARG A 211 -30.90 30.87 -3.49
C ARG A 211 -31.35 29.68 -2.65
N LYS A 212 -31.25 29.87 -1.33
CA LYS A 212 -31.76 29.00 -0.26
C LYS A 212 -33.16 29.47 0.13
N TYR A 213 -34.13 28.57 0.20
CA TYR A 213 -35.45 28.83 0.78
C TYR A 213 -35.58 28.05 2.08
N LEU A 214 -35.77 28.76 3.19
CA LEU A 214 -36.07 28.19 4.50
C LEU A 214 -37.56 28.42 4.75
N LEU A 215 -38.38 27.38 4.63
CA LEU A 215 -39.77 27.43 5.03
C LEU A 215 -39.87 26.92 6.46
N GLN A 216 -40.06 27.84 7.41
CA GLN A 216 -40.36 27.51 8.79
C GLN A 216 -41.88 27.42 8.93
N ALA A 217 -42.40 26.26 9.34
CA ALA A 217 -43.81 26.14 9.69
C ALA A 217 -44.13 27.12 10.83
N PRO A 218 -45.29 27.80 10.81
CA PRO A 218 -45.67 28.68 11.90
C PRO A 218 -45.69 27.86 13.19
N ARG A 219 -44.99 28.34 14.22
CA ARG A 219 -45.19 27.83 15.57
C ARG A 219 -46.61 28.21 15.94
N ASP A 220 -47.44 27.23 16.26
CA ASP A 220 -48.71 27.48 16.91
C ASP A 220 -48.45 28.37 18.13
N ALA A 221 -48.89 29.62 18.02
CA ALA A 221 -48.90 30.56 19.10
C ALA A 221 -50.00 30.12 20.07
N HIS A 222 -49.70 29.12 20.90
CA HIS A 222 -50.39 28.98 22.17
C HIS A 222 -49.88 30.08 23.09
N GLN A 223 -50.58 31.22 23.06
CA GLN A 223 -50.59 32.18 24.16
C GLN A 223 -52.05 32.45 24.52
N THR A 224 -52.42 31.87 25.66
CA THR A 224 -53.44 32.28 26.66
C THR A 224 -54.81 32.69 26.18
#